data_AF-A0A7K2Y1E7-F1
#
_entry.id   AF-A0A7K2Y1E7-F1
#
_cell.length_a   1.000
_cell.length_b   1.000
_cell.length_c   1.000
_cell.angle_alpha   90.00
_cell.angle_beta   90.00
_cell.angle_gamma   90.00
#
_symmetry.space_group_name_H-M   'P 1'
#
loop_
_entity.id
_entity.type
_entity.pdbx_description
1 polymer ?
#
loop_
_entity_poly.entity_id
_entity_poly.type
_entity_poly.pdbx_seq_one_letter_code
_entity_poly.pdbx_strand_id
1 'polypeptide(L)' 'MHHDHEPVFKRSKWGTNRYYYNPRNPIGLALIVLTVLVLGTTLILMANRAGPFEPPPAPAPWKPAPVTTGPPGH' A
#
# COMPACT_ATOMS: atom_id res chain seq x y z
N MET A 1 -33.96 -13.72 -5.71
CA MET A 1 -32.58 -14.25 -5.74
C MET A 1 -31.87 -13.73 -4.50
N HIS A 2 -31.72 -14.54 -3.46
CA HIS A 2 -31.09 -14.15 -2.20
C HIS A 2 -29.71 -14.84 -2.11
N HIS A 3 -28.69 -14.24 -2.72
CA HIS A 3 -27.31 -14.75 -2.65
C HIS A 3 -26.60 -14.34 -1.35
N ASP A 4 -27.22 -13.47 -0.55
CA ASP A 4 -26.66 -12.90 0.68
C ASP A 4 -26.51 -13.92 1.82
N HIS A 5 -27.21 -15.06 1.72
CA HIS A 5 -27.19 -16.12 2.72
C HIS A 5 -26.11 -17.18 2.45
N GLU A 6 -25.43 -17.12 1.29
CA GLU A 6 -24.38 -18.09 0.98
C GLU A 6 -23.08 -17.70 1.69
N PRO A 7 -22.36 -18.61 2.38
CA PRO A 7 -21.12 -18.27 3.05
C PRO A 7 -20.03 -17.85 2.05
N VAL A 8 -19.14 -16.92 2.48
CA VAL A 8 -18.01 -16.40 1.68
C VAL A 8 -17.06 -17.53 1.25
N PHE A 9 -16.81 -18.47 2.16
CA PHE A 9 -16.11 -19.72 1.87
C PHE A 9 -17.11 -20.87 1.84
N LYS A 10 -17.20 -21.54 0.69
CA LYS A 10 -18.04 -22.72 0.53
C LYS A 10 -17.20 -23.98 0.66
N ARG A 11 -17.70 -24.93 1.44
CA ARG A 11 -17.14 -26.27 1.57
C ARG A 11 -17.71 -27.15 0.46
N SER A 12 -16.86 -27.79 -0.34
CA SER A 12 -17.33 -28.79 -1.30
C SER A 12 -17.94 -29.98 -0.57
N LYS A 13 -19.20 -30.31 -0.84
CA LYS A 13 -19.87 -31.51 -0.29
C LYS A 13 -19.59 -32.79 -1.09
N TRP A 14 -18.85 -32.68 -2.20
CA TRP A 14 -18.49 -33.81 -3.05
C TRP A 14 -16.96 -33.92 -3.17
N GLY A 15 -16.40 -35.13 -2.95
CA GLY A 15 -14.95 -35.37 -2.94
C GLY A 15 -14.21 -34.76 -1.74
N THR A 16 -13.02 -34.19 -1.98
CA THR A 16 -11.96 -33.79 -1.01
C THR A 16 -12.30 -32.71 0.02
N ASN A 17 -13.58 -32.33 0.16
CA ASN A 17 -14.04 -31.48 1.24
C ASN A 17 -13.32 -30.11 1.35
N ARG A 18 -12.81 -29.62 0.21
CA ARG A 18 -12.01 -28.40 0.12
C ARG A 18 -12.90 -27.15 0.23
N TYR A 19 -12.34 -26.12 0.83
CA TYR A 19 -12.94 -24.79 0.84
C TYR A 19 -12.56 -24.03 -0.43
N TYR A 20 -13.53 -23.39 -1.06
CA TYR A 20 -13.31 -22.48 -2.18
C TYR A 20 -14.00 -21.14 -1.92
N TYR A 21 -13.46 -20.11 -2.55
CA TYR A 21 -14.00 -18.76 -2.47
C TYR A 21 -15.26 -18.62 -3.32
N ASN A 22 -16.33 -18.05 -2.77
CA ASN A 22 -17.57 -17.81 -3.50
C ASN A 22 -17.67 -16.34 -3.95
N PRO A 23 -17.28 -16.00 -5.19
CA PRO A 23 -17.39 -14.62 -5.69
C PRO A 23 -18.85 -14.15 -5.87
N ARG A 24 -19.84 -15.05 -5.74
CA ARG A 24 -21.27 -14.70 -5.79
C ARG A 24 -21.83 -14.20 -4.46
N ASN A 25 -21.08 -14.31 -3.36
CA ASN A 25 -21.43 -13.65 -2.10
C ASN A 25 -21.03 -12.16 -2.21
N PRO A 26 -21.92 -11.20 -1.90
CA PRO A 26 -21.63 -9.77 -2.00
C PRO A 26 -20.47 -9.31 -1.10
N ILE A 27 -20.31 -9.89 0.09
CA ILE A 27 -19.16 -9.65 0.99
C ILE A 27 -17.88 -10.17 0.34
N GLY A 28 -17.93 -11.36 -0.27
CA GLY A 28 -16.78 -11.89 -1.00
C GLY A 28 -16.37 -10.96 -2.15
N LEU A 29 -17.34 -10.56 -2.97
CA LEU A 29 -17.08 -9.61 -4.05
C LEU A 29 -16.50 -8.28 -3.53
N ALA A 30 -17.06 -7.73 -2.44
CA ALA A 30 -16.58 -6.50 -1.82
C ALA A 30 -15.12 -6.63 -1.35
N LEU A 31 -14.74 -7.76 -0.76
CA LEU A 31 -13.37 -8.03 -0.33
C LEU A 31 -12.40 -8.11 -1.53
N ILE A 32 -12.82 -8.72 -2.64
CA ILE A 32 -12.02 -8.73 -3.88
C ILE A 32 -11.81 -7.30 -4.37
N VAL A 33 -12.89 -6.53 -4.53
CA VAL A 33 -12.84 -5.15 -5.03
C VAL A 33 -11.96 -4.28 -4.13
N LEU A 34 -12.15 -4.36 -2.81
CA LEU A 34 -11.34 -3.61 -1.85
C LEU A 34 -9.86 -3.97 -1.96
N THR A 35 -9.54 -5.25 -2.06
CA THR A 35 -8.15 -5.72 -2.19
C THR A 35 -7.50 -5.16 -3.46
N VAL A 36 -8.21 -5.23 -4.60
CA VAL A 36 -7.73 -4.68 -5.87
C VAL A 36 -7.55 -3.17 -5.81
N LEU A 37 -8.48 -2.44 -5.18
CA LEU A 37 -8.37 -0.99 -5.01
C LEU A 37 -7.17 -0.60 -4.15
N VAL A 38 -6.94 -1.29 -3.03
CA VAL A 38 -5.80 -1.02 -2.16
C VAL A 38 -4.48 -1.29 -2.89
N LEU A 39 -4.35 -2.45 -3.54
CA LEU A 39 -3.15 -2.80 -4.31
C LEU A 39 -2.92 -1.84 -5.48
N GLY A 40 -3.94 -1.58 -6.28
CA GLY A 40 -3.87 -0.67 -7.41
C GLY A 40 -3.47 0.74 -6.99
N THR A 41 -4.10 1.28 -5.94
CA THR A 41 -3.75 2.61 -5.39
C THR A 41 -2.31 2.62 -4.89
N THR A 42 -1.89 1.59 -4.15
CA THR A 42 -0.51 1.50 -3.65
C THR A 42 0.50 1.49 -4.78
N LEU A 43 0.26 0.70 -5.83
CA LEU A 43 1.13 0.65 -7.00
C LEU A 43 1.20 2.01 -7.73
N ILE A 44 0.07 2.71 -7.86
CA ILE A 44 0.03 4.06 -8.45
C ILE A 44 0.82 5.05 -7.60
N LEU A 45 0.68 5.02 -6.27
CA LEU A 45 1.42 5.89 -5.36
C LEU A 45 2.93 5.62 -5.43
N MET A 46 3.34 4.34 -5.48
CA MET A 46 4.74 3.95 -5.67
C MET A 46 5.29 4.44 -7.01
N ALA A 47 4.55 4.24 -8.10
CA ALA A 47 4.97 4.65 -9.44
C ALA A 47 5.19 6.16 -9.55
N ASN A 48 4.36 6.94 -8.87
CA ASN A 48 4.47 8.41 -8.81
C ASN A 48 5.39 8.91 -7.70
N ARG A 49 5.96 8.01 -6.88
CA ARG A 49 6.75 8.33 -5.67
C ARG A 49 6.08 9.40 -4.80
N ALA A 50 4.81 9.18 -4.48
CA ALA A 50 3.96 10.13 -3.76
C ALA A 50 3.56 9.61 -2.38
N GLY A 51 3.23 10.53 -1.47
CA GLY A 51 2.75 10.23 -0.12
C GLY A 51 3.76 9.38 0.66
N PRO A 52 3.41 8.16 1.10
CA PRO A 52 4.31 7.33 1.90
C PRO A 52 5.56 6.83 1.14
N PHE A 53 5.65 7.05 -0.18
CA PHE A 53 6.78 6.64 -1.01
C PHE A 53 7.60 7.82 -1.54
N GLU A 54 7.42 9.02 -0.99
CA GLU A 54 8.21 10.20 -1.38
C GLU A 54 9.70 10.00 -1.06
N PRO A 55 10.60 10.43 -1.96
CA PRO A 55 12.02 10.41 -1.68
C PRO A 55 12.32 11.34 -0.49
N PRO A 56 13.29 10.99 0.37
CA PRO A 56 13.78 11.92 1.37
C PRO A 56 14.20 13.25 0.73
N PRO A 57 14.02 14.38 1.43
CA PRO A 57 14.45 15.67 0.92
C PRO A 57 15.95 15.64 0.63
N ALA A 58 16.37 16.34 -0.43
CA ALA A 58 17.78 16.43 -0.78
C ALA A 58 18.58 16.98 0.42
N PRO A 59 19.80 16.46 0.67
CA PRO A 59 20.67 17.00 1.71
C PRO A 59 20.85 18.50 1.52
N ALA A 60 20.90 19.24 2.63
CA ALA A 60 21.19 20.67 2.57
C ALA A 60 22.52 20.89 1.82
N PRO A 61 22.61 21.92 0.94
CA PRO A 61 23.88 22.28 0.32
C PRO A 61 24.90 22.57 1.41
N TRP A 62 26.12 22.06 1.25
CA TRP A 62 27.23 22.38 2.14
C TRP A 62 27.36 23.89 2.30
N LYS A 63 27.35 24.39 3.54
CA LYS A 63 27.67 25.77 3.87
C LYS A 63 29.07 25.81 4.49
N PRO A 64 30.08 26.42 3.84
CA PRO A 64 31.39 26.58 4.46
C PRO A 64 31.26 27.46 5.71
N ALA A 65 32.05 27.16 6.74
CA ALA A 65 32.15 28.01 7.92
C ALA A 65 32.65 29.41 7.50
N PRO A 66 32.15 30.50 8.11
CA PRO A 66 32.72 31.83 7.91
C PRO A 66 34.20 31.79 8.30
N VAL A 67 35.10 32.12 7.37
CA VAL A 67 36.52 32.27 7.67
C VAL A 67 36.67 33.56 8.46
N THR A 68 36.80 33.45 9.79
CA THR A 68 37.19 34.59 10.63
C THR A 68 38.68 34.87 10.37
N THR A 69 38.96 35.77 9.43
CA THR A 69 40.28 36.41 9.32
C THR A 69 40.36 37.51 10.38
N GLY A 70 40.53 37.10 11.63
CA GLY A 70 40.94 38.00 12.70
C GLY A 70 42.43 38.32 12.57
N PRO A 71 42.88 39.55 12.92
CA PRO A 71 44.30 39.87 12.90
C PRO A 71 45.07 38.92 13.85
N PRO A 72 46.31 38.52 13.51
CA PRO A 72 47.16 37.82 14.47
C PRO A 72 47.33 38.70 15.71
N GLY A 73 47.01 38.16 16.88
CA GLY A 73 47.25 38.84 18.15
C GLY A 73 48.71 39.25 18.24
N HIS A 74 48.93 40.55 18.49
CA HIS A 74 50.21 41.15 18.82
C HIS A 74 50.54 40.95 20.30
#